data_AF-A0A496Q4Q7-F1
#
_entry.id   AF-A0A496Q4Q7-F1
#
_cell.length_a   1.000
_cell.length_b   1.000
_cell.length_c   1.000
_cell.angle_alpha   90.00
_cell.angle_beta   90.00
_cell.angle_gamma   90.00
#
_symmetry.space_group_name_H-M   'P 1'
#
loop_
_entity.id
_entity.type
_entity.pdbx_description
1 polymer ?
#
loop_
_entity_poly.entity_id
_entity_poly.type
_entity_poly.pdbx_seq_one_letter_code
_entity_poly.pdbx_strand_id
1 'polypeptide(L)'
;MKKKTWLMTLLSAALAHAFATAQIHSELWGKNGEKWTPQSRLPDFSYVGYHFGEDPIPVVEAASNVRDFGAVGDGEHDDTSAFIRAIAETEAGAIEIPPGRYLISDIIWIEKPDIVLRGSGPDQTVLVISKTLEDVRPNMGKTTSGRPTSNYSWSGGFIWVKGSYGSGVRTRITSETRRGDRSLTVDKTDDIRVGDRIWIEIQDDTGKTLLNYLYSGDPGDTDKVTKPVRTGFISRVAAIEGKAITLERPIRFDLRQSWSPTLRPFAPTVSEVGIENLAFEFPNQPYEGHFTELGHNAIAFGTVSDCWVRNVRISNCDSGIFVAGVFCTLDEIVIDSRRSEFEGTSGHHGVSLGRDCLLENFDFRTHLIHDITVSYLDMGNVIKNGRGTNLSFDHHKKAPYENLFCNLDVGLGTDMWRCGGGASLGKHCAARGTFWCIRSDMDQTWPRANFGPDSMNLVGVQTGESTQIDPDGRWFEAIPPEELQPADLHAAQLERRLGR
;
A
#
# COMPACT_ATOMS: atom_id res chain seq x y z
N MET A 1 11.76 79.07 -11.46
CA MET A 1 11.78 77.74 -12.11
C MET A 1 12.78 76.86 -11.38
N LYS A 2 12.31 75.71 -10.87
CA LYS A 2 12.95 74.92 -9.80
C LYS A 2 14.03 73.98 -10.36
N LYS A 3 15.19 73.94 -9.67
CA LYS A 3 16.26 72.94 -9.84
C LYS A 3 15.74 71.54 -9.46
N LYS A 4 16.04 70.51 -10.25
CA LYS A 4 15.87 69.10 -9.88
C LYS A 4 17.22 68.40 -9.93
N THR A 5 17.69 68.04 -8.74
CA THR A 5 18.83 67.20 -8.42
C THR A 5 18.47 65.74 -8.73
N TRP A 6 19.30 65.03 -9.48
CA TRP A 6 19.17 63.57 -9.64
C TRP A 6 19.93 62.88 -8.50
N LEU A 7 19.20 62.16 -7.66
CA LEU A 7 19.72 61.32 -6.60
C LEU A 7 19.99 59.94 -7.20
N MET A 8 21.26 59.50 -7.25
CA MET A 8 21.63 58.12 -7.54
C MET A 8 21.32 57.26 -6.31
N THR A 9 20.33 56.38 -6.42
CA THR A 9 20.05 55.35 -5.42
C THR A 9 20.95 54.15 -5.68
N LEU A 10 21.91 53.90 -4.79
CA LEU A 10 22.68 52.66 -4.73
C LEU A 10 21.74 51.53 -4.30
N LEU A 11 21.43 50.60 -5.20
CA LEU A 11 20.79 49.32 -4.86
C LEU A 11 21.87 48.39 -4.30
N SER A 12 21.87 48.15 -3.00
CA SER A 12 22.62 47.09 -2.36
C SER A 12 21.97 45.74 -2.69
N ALA A 13 22.63 44.95 -3.55
CA ALA A 13 22.26 43.55 -3.79
C ALA A 13 22.61 42.73 -2.54
N ALA A 14 21.60 42.32 -1.78
CA ALA A 14 21.75 41.33 -0.72
C ALA A 14 21.91 39.95 -1.39
N LEU A 15 23.14 39.43 -1.40
CA LEU A 15 23.43 38.02 -1.71
C LEU A 15 22.89 37.15 -0.56
N ALA A 16 21.67 36.62 -0.74
CA ALA A 16 21.19 35.50 0.07
C ALA A 16 22.06 34.28 -0.26
N HIS A 17 23.02 33.98 0.61
CA HIS A 17 23.71 32.71 0.59
C HIS A 17 22.71 31.66 1.09
N ALA A 18 22.13 30.89 0.17
CA ALA A 18 21.50 29.64 0.54
C ALA A 18 22.59 28.75 1.14
N PHE A 19 22.56 28.55 2.45
CA PHE A 19 23.37 27.53 3.09
C PHE A 19 22.89 26.19 2.51
N ALA A 20 23.74 25.54 1.71
CA ALA A 20 23.55 24.13 1.40
C ALA A 20 23.70 23.39 2.73
N THR A 21 22.59 22.91 3.29
CA THR A 21 22.61 22.03 4.47
C THR A 21 23.41 20.78 4.12
N ALA A 22 24.19 20.28 5.07
CA ALA A 22 25.01 19.09 4.83
C ALA A 22 24.07 17.89 4.68
N GLN A 23 24.18 17.17 3.57
CA GLN A 23 23.42 15.93 3.38
C GLN A 23 23.93 14.86 4.37
N ILE A 24 23.00 14.24 5.10
CA ILE A 24 23.30 13.20 6.09
C ILE A 24 22.83 11.86 5.56
N HIS A 25 23.69 10.85 5.66
CA HIS A 25 23.37 9.48 5.25
C HIS A 25 23.14 8.59 6.47
N SER A 26 22.13 7.72 6.38
CA SER A 26 21.81 6.78 7.44
C SER A 26 22.89 5.72 7.65
N GLU A 27 23.03 5.25 8.88
CA GLU A 27 23.88 4.11 9.24
C GLU A 27 23.33 2.74 8.75
N LEU A 28 22.05 2.63 8.36
CA LEU A 28 21.48 1.41 7.77
C LEU A 28 21.76 1.26 6.28
N TRP A 29 21.73 2.37 5.54
CA TRP A 29 21.83 2.36 4.08
C TRP A 29 23.21 2.86 3.61
N GLY A 30 23.72 3.92 4.23
CA GLY A 30 24.85 4.68 3.71
C GLY A 30 24.45 5.54 2.52
N LYS A 31 25.42 5.86 1.66
CA LYS A 31 25.19 6.72 0.49
C LYS A 31 24.49 5.98 -0.64
N ASN A 32 24.96 4.78 -0.96
CA ASN A 32 24.56 4.01 -2.13
C ASN A 32 24.15 2.56 -1.74
N GLY A 33 23.80 2.33 -0.48
CA GLY A 33 23.48 0.99 0.04
C GLY A 33 24.69 0.17 0.49
N GLU A 34 25.87 0.75 0.59
CA GLU A 34 27.10 0.04 0.98
C GLU A 34 27.06 -0.55 2.40
N LYS A 35 26.18 -0.03 3.26
CA LYS A 35 25.96 -0.55 4.62
C LYS A 35 24.88 -1.63 4.68
N TRP A 36 24.13 -1.82 3.59
CA TRP A 36 23.03 -2.76 3.52
C TRP A 36 23.46 -4.15 3.05
N THR A 37 22.87 -5.18 3.66
CA THR A 37 22.95 -6.57 3.21
C THR A 37 21.56 -7.23 3.29
N PRO A 38 21.31 -8.32 2.54
CA PRO A 38 20.05 -9.08 2.65
C PRO A 38 19.74 -9.60 4.06
N GLN A 39 20.76 -9.80 4.90
CA GLN A 39 20.61 -10.24 6.29
C GLN A 39 20.39 -9.08 7.26
N SER A 40 20.62 -7.83 6.85
CA SER A 40 20.47 -6.65 7.70
C SER A 40 19.04 -6.44 8.20
N ARG A 41 18.87 -5.63 9.24
CA ARG A 41 17.55 -5.29 9.79
C ARG A 41 16.69 -4.44 8.85
N LEU A 42 17.29 -3.78 7.87
CA LEU A 42 16.58 -3.02 6.85
C LEU A 42 16.11 -3.98 5.73
N PRO A 43 14.81 -4.15 5.50
CA PRO A 43 14.30 -5.04 4.46
C PRO A 43 14.66 -4.58 3.05
N ASP A 44 14.59 -5.51 2.10
CA ASP A 44 14.66 -5.20 0.67
C ASP A 44 13.26 -4.88 0.12
N PHE A 45 13.00 -3.58 -0.10
CA PHE A 45 11.76 -3.07 -0.63
C PHE A 45 11.77 -2.90 -2.15
N SER A 46 12.87 -3.25 -2.83
CA SER A 46 13.05 -2.99 -4.27
C SER A 46 12.22 -3.87 -5.21
N TYR A 47 11.44 -4.84 -4.70
CA TYR A 47 10.63 -5.78 -5.49
C TYR A 47 9.12 -5.51 -5.34
N VAL A 48 8.74 -4.28 -5.02
CA VAL A 48 7.36 -3.87 -4.73
C VAL A 48 6.68 -3.31 -5.98
N GLY A 49 5.35 -3.41 -6.03
CA GLY A 49 4.54 -2.80 -7.09
C GLY A 49 4.56 -3.59 -8.40
N TYR A 50 3.92 -3.02 -9.41
CA TYR A 50 3.71 -3.57 -10.74
C TYR A 50 4.98 -4.24 -11.27
N HIS A 51 4.87 -5.53 -11.64
CA HIS A 51 5.98 -6.34 -12.15
C HIS A 51 7.26 -6.27 -11.28
N PHE A 52 7.10 -6.38 -9.96
CA PHE A 52 8.20 -6.27 -9.00
C PHE A 52 8.94 -4.91 -9.07
N GLY A 53 8.29 -3.85 -9.56
CA GLY A 53 8.91 -2.53 -9.75
C GLY A 53 9.92 -2.49 -10.91
N GLU A 54 9.94 -3.50 -11.78
CA GLU A 54 10.86 -3.57 -12.92
C GLU A 54 10.38 -2.75 -14.12
N ASP A 55 9.05 -2.62 -14.25
CA ASP A 55 8.37 -1.93 -15.33
C ASP A 55 7.55 -0.74 -14.79
N PRO A 56 7.44 0.36 -15.56
CA PRO A 56 6.46 1.39 -15.26
C PRO A 56 5.04 0.87 -15.53
N ILE A 57 4.03 1.48 -14.89
CA ILE A 57 2.62 1.22 -15.23
C ILE A 57 2.42 1.49 -16.73
N PRO A 58 1.86 0.54 -17.50
CA PRO A 58 1.79 0.63 -18.95
C PRO A 58 0.84 1.73 -19.42
N VAL A 59 1.02 2.16 -20.66
CA VAL A 59 -0.01 2.89 -21.42
C VAL A 59 -0.66 1.88 -22.35
N VAL A 60 -1.83 1.38 -21.94
CA VAL A 60 -2.55 0.34 -22.69
C VAL A 60 -3.33 0.96 -23.85
N GLU A 61 -3.28 0.35 -25.03
CA GLU A 61 -4.01 0.84 -26.21
C GLU A 61 -5.53 0.80 -26.00
N ALA A 62 -6.24 1.78 -26.57
CA ALA A 62 -7.69 1.82 -26.53
C ALA A 62 -8.30 0.70 -27.39
N ALA A 63 -9.18 -0.09 -26.80
CA ALA A 63 -9.88 -1.19 -27.46
C ALA A 63 -11.36 -0.87 -27.72
N SER A 64 -12.01 -0.12 -26.82
CA SER A 64 -13.43 0.21 -26.94
C SER A 64 -13.78 1.50 -26.19
N ASN A 65 -15.01 1.97 -26.35
CA ASN A 65 -15.52 3.17 -25.68
C ASN A 65 -16.85 2.87 -24.99
N VAL A 66 -17.05 3.28 -23.74
CA VAL A 66 -18.31 3.03 -23.02
C VAL A 66 -19.56 3.60 -23.73
N ARG A 67 -19.39 4.65 -24.54
CA ARG A 67 -20.49 5.25 -25.33
C ARG A 67 -20.98 4.35 -26.45
N ASP A 68 -20.11 3.51 -27.01
CA ASP A 68 -20.51 2.51 -28.02
C ASP A 68 -21.44 1.45 -27.42
N PHE A 69 -21.38 1.28 -26.09
CA PHE A 69 -22.27 0.41 -25.33
C PHE A 69 -23.45 1.18 -24.72
N GLY A 70 -23.68 2.43 -25.11
CA GLY A 70 -24.86 3.21 -24.73
C GLY A 70 -24.69 4.10 -23.49
N ALA A 71 -23.47 4.33 -23.00
CA ALA A 71 -23.25 5.32 -21.95
C ALA A 71 -23.51 6.74 -22.48
N VAL A 72 -24.14 7.59 -21.66
CA VAL A 72 -24.47 8.99 -21.97
C VAL A 72 -23.50 9.94 -21.27
N GLY A 73 -23.24 9.75 -19.98
CA GLY A 73 -22.33 10.60 -19.21
C GLY A 73 -22.88 12.02 -18.91
N ASP A 74 -24.20 12.16 -18.71
CA ASP A 74 -24.87 13.43 -18.38
C ASP A 74 -25.09 13.65 -16.87
N GLY A 75 -24.83 12.63 -16.04
CA GLY A 75 -25.00 12.62 -14.59
C GLY A 75 -26.40 12.23 -14.12
N GLU A 76 -27.32 11.94 -15.05
CA GLU A 76 -28.71 11.57 -14.78
C GLU A 76 -29.06 10.19 -15.33
N HIS A 77 -28.59 9.87 -16.53
CA HIS A 77 -28.74 8.54 -17.13
C HIS A 77 -27.91 7.51 -16.38
N ASP A 78 -28.56 6.40 -15.98
CA ASP A 78 -27.86 5.28 -15.35
C ASP A 78 -26.98 4.53 -16.37
N ASP A 79 -25.69 4.82 -16.34
CA ASP A 79 -24.69 4.30 -17.26
C ASP A 79 -24.18 2.89 -16.88
N THR A 80 -24.62 2.33 -15.75
CA THR A 80 -24.12 1.06 -15.19
C THR A 80 -24.14 -0.07 -16.21
N SER A 81 -25.24 -0.21 -16.96
CA SER A 81 -25.39 -1.29 -17.94
C SER A 81 -24.45 -1.15 -19.14
N ALA A 82 -24.07 0.08 -19.50
CA ALA A 82 -23.11 0.32 -20.57
C ALA A 82 -21.69 -0.10 -20.15
N PHE A 83 -21.30 0.21 -18.92
CA PHE A 83 -20.01 -0.24 -18.35
C PHE A 83 -19.93 -1.77 -18.27
N ILE A 84 -20.98 -2.43 -17.77
CA ILE A 84 -21.03 -3.90 -17.69
C ILE A 84 -20.88 -4.54 -19.07
N ARG A 85 -21.59 -4.02 -20.09
CA ARG A 85 -21.45 -4.51 -21.48
C ARG A 85 -20.06 -4.26 -22.04
N ALA A 86 -19.51 -3.06 -21.85
CA ALA A 86 -18.18 -2.72 -22.32
C ALA A 86 -17.12 -3.69 -21.77
N ILE A 87 -17.18 -3.99 -20.47
CA ILE A 87 -16.28 -4.96 -19.82
C ILE A 87 -16.52 -6.36 -20.38
N ALA A 88 -17.77 -6.80 -20.53
CA ALA A 88 -18.07 -8.14 -21.02
C ALA A 88 -17.55 -8.36 -22.45
N GLU A 89 -17.75 -7.38 -23.35
CA GLU A 89 -17.51 -7.49 -24.78
C GLU A 89 -16.07 -7.10 -25.21
N THR A 90 -15.32 -6.37 -24.38
CA THR A 90 -13.90 -6.06 -24.66
C THR A 90 -13.01 -7.23 -24.27
N GLU A 91 -12.29 -7.85 -25.21
CA GLU A 91 -11.42 -9.00 -24.89
C GLU A 91 -10.23 -8.60 -24.02
N ALA A 92 -9.50 -7.56 -24.41
CA ALA A 92 -8.38 -6.95 -23.69
C ALA A 92 -8.18 -5.51 -24.18
N GLY A 93 -7.54 -4.67 -23.35
CA GLY A 93 -7.19 -3.28 -23.67
C GLY A 93 -7.95 -2.25 -22.84
N ALA A 94 -7.74 -0.98 -23.17
CA ALA A 94 -8.39 0.13 -22.48
C ALA A 94 -9.80 0.38 -23.02
N ILE A 95 -10.76 0.43 -22.11
CA ILE A 95 -12.12 0.90 -22.31
C ILE A 95 -12.12 2.38 -21.96
N GLU A 96 -12.22 3.22 -22.99
CA GLU A 96 -12.22 4.66 -22.85
C GLU A 96 -13.57 5.15 -22.27
N ILE A 97 -13.47 6.05 -21.30
CA ILE A 97 -14.57 6.73 -20.62
C ILE A 97 -14.41 8.23 -20.91
N PRO A 98 -14.99 8.74 -22.02
CA PRO A 98 -14.84 10.13 -22.43
C PRO A 98 -15.28 11.13 -21.35
N PRO A 99 -14.96 12.44 -21.51
CA PRO A 99 -15.42 13.46 -20.58
C PRO A 99 -16.94 13.41 -20.39
N GLY A 100 -17.38 13.45 -19.14
CA GLY A 100 -18.76 13.27 -18.73
C GLY A 100 -18.90 12.90 -17.25
N ARG A 101 -20.14 12.92 -16.77
CA ARG A 101 -20.52 12.46 -15.43
C ARG A 101 -21.38 11.21 -15.59
N TYR A 102 -20.90 10.07 -15.13
CA TYR A 102 -21.55 8.78 -15.37
C TYR A 102 -22.21 8.32 -14.08
N LEU A 103 -23.55 8.27 -14.05
CA LEU A 103 -24.27 7.76 -12.88
C LEU A 103 -24.13 6.23 -12.86
N ILE A 104 -23.55 5.70 -11.78
CA ILE A 104 -23.40 4.27 -11.57
C ILE A 104 -24.22 3.88 -10.33
N SER A 105 -25.15 2.94 -10.51
CA SER A 105 -26.16 2.56 -9.52
C SER A 105 -26.10 1.09 -9.08
N ASP A 106 -25.10 0.34 -9.56
CA ASP A 106 -24.72 -1.00 -9.10
C ASP A 106 -23.18 -1.17 -9.20
N ILE A 107 -22.66 -2.24 -8.59
CA ILE A 107 -21.24 -2.58 -8.63
C ILE A 107 -20.82 -2.98 -10.05
N ILE A 108 -19.73 -2.40 -10.53
CA ILE A 108 -19.05 -2.77 -11.77
C ILE A 108 -17.97 -3.81 -11.43
N TRP A 109 -18.25 -5.06 -11.77
CA TRP A 109 -17.33 -6.19 -11.57
C TRP A 109 -16.36 -6.35 -12.73
N ILE A 110 -15.07 -6.55 -12.42
CA ILE A 110 -14.04 -6.93 -13.39
C ILE A 110 -13.41 -8.24 -12.91
N GLU A 111 -13.77 -9.35 -13.55
CA GLU A 111 -13.39 -10.71 -13.14
C GLU A 111 -12.52 -11.42 -14.20
N LYS A 112 -11.86 -10.63 -15.07
CA LYS A 112 -10.95 -11.11 -16.11
C LYS A 112 -9.73 -10.19 -16.22
N PRO A 113 -8.58 -10.68 -16.72
CA PRO A 113 -7.37 -9.88 -16.84
C PRO A 113 -7.44 -8.88 -17.99
N ASP A 114 -6.39 -8.06 -18.12
CA ASP A 114 -6.09 -7.23 -19.29
C ASP A 114 -7.13 -6.16 -19.63
N ILE A 115 -7.89 -5.67 -18.64
CA ILE A 115 -8.91 -4.63 -18.81
C ILE A 115 -8.47 -3.35 -18.11
N VAL A 116 -8.50 -2.23 -18.84
CA VAL A 116 -8.27 -0.91 -18.26
C VAL A 116 -9.52 -0.06 -18.38
N LEU A 117 -10.04 0.48 -17.28
CA LEU A 117 -11.02 1.56 -17.31
C LEU A 117 -10.29 2.88 -17.29
N ARG A 118 -10.30 3.61 -18.42
CA ARG A 118 -9.55 4.87 -18.58
C ARG A 118 -10.48 6.05 -18.82
N GLY A 119 -10.45 7.03 -17.93
CA GLY A 119 -11.08 8.34 -18.16
C GLY A 119 -10.16 9.34 -18.85
N SER A 120 -10.66 10.57 -19.04
CA SER A 120 -9.90 11.69 -19.64
C SER A 120 -9.23 12.61 -18.61
N GLY A 121 -9.18 12.19 -17.35
CA GLY A 121 -8.64 12.92 -16.20
C GLY A 121 -9.69 13.14 -15.10
N PRO A 122 -9.28 13.28 -13.84
CA PRO A 122 -10.18 13.39 -12.68
C PRO A 122 -11.05 14.66 -12.64
N ASP A 123 -10.78 15.64 -13.50
CA ASP A 123 -11.63 16.84 -13.67
C ASP A 123 -12.55 16.75 -14.90
N GLN A 124 -12.42 15.70 -15.72
CA GLN A 124 -13.16 15.53 -16.97
C GLN A 124 -14.12 14.34 -16.93
N THR A 125 -13.71 13.24 -16.32
CA THR A 125 -14.49 11.99 -16.22
C THR A 125 -14.82 11.71 -14.77
N VAL A 126 -16.10 11.73 -14.41
CA VAL A 126 -16.56 11.52 -13.02
C VAL A 126 -17.57 10.36 -12.97
N LEU A 127 -17.30 9.35 -12.16
CA LEU A 127 -18.27 8.33 -11.76
C LEU A 127 -19.06 8.85 -10.57
N VAL A 128 -20.35 9.12 -10.78
CA VAL A 128 -21.26 9.63 -9.76
C VAL A 128 -21.95 8.44 -9.13
N ILE A 129 -21.75 8.25 -7.83
CA ILE A 129 -22.34 7.14 -7.08
C ILE A 129 -23.35 7.71 -6.09
N SER A 130 -24.64 7.42 -6.27
CA SER A 130 -25.70 7.95 -5.41
C SER A 130 -26.23 6.94 -4.38
N LYS A 131 -25.88 5.66 -4.54
CA LYS A 131 -26.28 4.57 -3.64
C LYS A 131 -25.11 4.13 -2.78
N THR A 132 -25.42 3.51 -1.66
CA THR A 132 -24.45 2.79 -0.84
C THR A 132 -24.27 1.36 -1.37
N LEU A 133 -23.16 0.69 -1.02
CA LEU A 133 -23.01 -0.74 -1.32
C LEU A 133 -24.10 -1.59 -0.62
N GLU A 134 -24.55 -1.19 0.57
CA GLU A 134 -25.65 -1.84 1.28
C GLU A 134 -26.99 -1.73 0.53
N ASP A 135 -27.27 -0.61 -0.15
CA ASP A 135 -28.48 -0.46 -0.99
C ASP A 135 -28.49 -1.41 -2.18
N VAL A 136 -27.33 -1.68 -2.78
CA VAL A 136 -27.21 -2.47 -4.01
C VAL A 136 -27.00 -3.96 -3.71
N ARG A 137 -26.29 -4.30 -2.63
CA ARG A 137 -25.95 -5.67 -2.22
C ARG A 137 -25.89 -5.74 -0.68
N PRO A 138 -27.02 -5.90 0.03
CA PRO A 138 -27.04 -5.92 1.49
C PRO A 138 -26.07 -6.93 2.11
N ASN A 139 -25.24 -6.49 3.06
CA ASN A 139 -24.19 -7.27 3.68
C ASN A 139 -23.94 -6.85 5.13
N MET A 140 -25.00 -6.72 5.92
CA MET A 140 -24.90 -6.43 7.35
C MET A 140 -24.13 -7.52 8.12
N GLY A 141 -23.27 -7.06 9.03
CA GLY A 141 -22.49 -7.86 9.95
C GLY A 141 -22.45 -7.26 11.35
N LYS A 142 -21.37 -7.56 12.07
CA LYS A 142 -21.12 -7.03 13.41
C LYS A 142 -19.64 -6.79 13.61
N THR A 143 -19.29 -5.77 14.39
CA THR A 143 -17.93 -5.56 14.86
C THR A 143 -17.48 -6.73 15.76
N THR A 144 -16.19 -6.75 16.11
CA THR A 144 -15.65 -7.72 17.08
C THR A 144 -16.27 -7.60 18.48
N SER A 145 -16.85 -6.44 18.82
CA SER A 145 -17.62 -6.22 20.06
C SER A 145 -19.11 -6.56 19.92
N GLY A 146 -19.57 -6.98 18.74
CA GLY A 146 -20.96 -7.36 18.49
C GLY A 146 -21.88 -6.21 18.08
N ARG A 147 -21.36 -4.99 17.90
CA ARG A 147 -22.14 -3.83 17.42
C ARG A 147 -22.55 -4.09 15.96
N PRO A 148 -23.84 -3.99 15.59
CA PRO A 148 -24.26 -4.06 14.19
C PRO A 148 -23.57 -3.01 13.33
N THR A 149 -23.17 -3.39 12.13
CA THR A 149 -22.45 -2.54 11.16
C THR A 149 -22.49 -3.22 9.78
N SER A 150 -22.24 -2.51 8.68
CA SER A 150 -22.11 -3.14 7.37
C SER A 150 -20.72 -3.77 7.20
N ASN A 151 -20.62 -4.92 6.54
CA ASN A 151 -19.31 -5.47 6.16
C ASN A 151 -18.57 -4.59 5.13
N TYR A 152 -19.23 -3.59 4.56
CA TYR A 152 -18.60 -2.57 3.72
C TYR A 152 -17.80 -1.53 4.51
N SER A 153 -17.84 -1.53 5.84
CA SER A 153 -16.91 -0.77 6.67
C SER A 153 -15.45 -1.23 6.51
N TRP A 154 -15.17 -2.38 5.88
CA TRP A 154 -13.81 -2.93 5.71
C TRP A 154 -13.60 -3.66 4.36
N SER A 155 -14.51 -3.48 3.40
CA SER A 155 -14.41 -4.19 2.12
C SER A 155 -15.24 -3.53 1.02
N GLY A 156 -15.07 -4.01 -0.21
CA GLY A 156 -15.91 -3.68 -1.34
C GLY A 156 -15.63 -2.30 -1.94
N GLY A 157 -16.10 -2.13 -3.17
CA GLY A 157 -16.00 -0.90 -3.95
C GLY A 157 -17.01 -0.92 -5.09
N PHE A 158 -17.41 0.25 -5.59
CA PHE A 158 -18.28 0.35 -6.76
C PHE A 158 -17.59 -0.09 -8.04
N ILE A 159 -16.27 0.06 -8.13
CA ILE A 159 -15.45 -0.70 -9.08
C ILE A 159 -14.77 -1.83 -8.30
N TRP A 160 -15.13 -3.08 -8.62
CA TRP A 160 -14.62 -4.25 -7.91
C TRP A 160 -13.92 -5.21 -8.87
N VAL A 161 -12.59 -5.23 -8.80
CA VAL A 161 -11.75 -6.18 -9.53
C VAL A 161 -11.54 -7.41 -8.67
N LYS A 162 -11.87 -8.59 -9.18
CA LYS A 162 -11.87 -9.81 -8.38
C LYS A 162 -11.32 -10.99 -9.16
N GLY A 163 -10.27 -11.58 -8.63
CA GLY A 163 -9.67 -12.79 -9.12
C GLY A 163 -9.58 -13.88 -8.07
N SER A 164 -8.65 -14.78 -8.31
CA SER A 164 -8.24 -15.86 -7.43
C SER A 164 -6.80 -16.25 -7.76
N TYR A 165 -6.09 -16.85 -6.80
CA TYR A 165 -4.81 -17.48 -7.03
C TYR A 165 -4.98 -19.00 -7.20
N GLY A 166 -4.12 -19.61 -8.01
CA GLY A 166 -4.00 -21.05 -8.12
C GLY A 166 -3.90 -21.74 -6.75
N SER A 167 -4.67 -22.82 -6.58
CA SER A 167 -4.65 -23.63 -5.37
C SER A 167 -3.65 -24.78 -5.49
N GLY A 168 -3.26 -25.35 -4.34
CA GLY A 168 -2.40 -26.54 -4.28
C GLY A 168 -0.95 -26.27 -3.92
N VAL A 169 -0.32 -27.31 -3.37
CA VAL A 169 1.13 -27.36 -3.08
C VAL A 169 1.79 -28.06 -4.26
N ARG A 170 2.79 -27.42 -4.88
CA ARG A 170 3.60 -28.07 -5.93
C ARG A 170 4.59 -29.06 -5.31
N THR A 171 5.29 -28.62 -4.26
CA THR A 171 6.30 -29.43 -3.55
C THR A 171 6.54 -28.89 -2.14
N ARG A 172 7.03 -29.73 -1.23
CA ARG A 172 7.56 -29.25 0.06
C ARG A 172 8.97 -28.70 -0.14
N ILE A 173 9.34 -27.79 0.76
CA ILE A 173 10.70 -27.29 0.89
C ILE A 173 11.38 -28.08 2.01
N THR A 174 12.48 -28.75 1.70
CA THR A 174 13.17 -29.69 2.61
C THR A 174 14.37 -29.09 3.31
N SER A 175 14.93 -28.00 2.78
CA SER A 175 16.02 -27.28 3.43
C SER A 175 15.51 -26.41 4.58
N GLU A 176 16.38 -26.20 5.56
CA GLU A 176 16.29 -25.01 6.42
C GLU A 176 17.15 -23.89 5.83
N THR A 177 16.63 -22.66 5.84
CA THR A 177 17.34 -21.49 5.27
C THR A 177 17.16 -20.31 6.19
N ARG A 178 18.12 -19.38 6.19
CA ARG A 178 18.02 -18.14 6.94
C ARG A 178 17.41 -17.04 6.07
N ARG A 179 16.75 -16.07 6.72
CA ARG A 179 16.41 -14.80 6.05
C ARG A 179 17.66 -14.22 5.37
N GLY A 180 17.49 -13.73 4.14
CA GLY A 180 18.55 -13.16 3.30
C GLY A 180 19.26 -14.18 2.38
N ASP A 181 19.10 -15.48 2.62
CA ASP A 181 19.57 -16.51 1.68
C ASP A 181 18.79 -16.44 0.36
N ARG A 182 19.31 -17.04 -0.72
CA ARG A 182 18.68 -17.01 -2.06
C ARG A 182 18.37 -18.40 -2.64
N SER A 183 18.74 -19.46 -1.95
CA SER A 183 18.54 -20.82 -2.45
C SER A 183 17.80 -21.67 -1.42
N LEU A 184 16.96 -22.56 -1.91
CA LEU A 184 16.25 -23.55 -1.13
C LEU A 184 16.26 -24.91 -1.85
N THR A 185 16.05 -26.00 -1.12
CA THR A 185 15.92 -27.35 -1.67
C THR A 185 14.49 -27.83 -1.53
N VAL A 186 13.96 -28.47 -2.56
CA VAL A 186 12.59 -29.03 -2.58
C VAL A 186 12.59 -30.55 -2.76
N ASP A 187 11.47 -31.20 -2.46
CA ASP A 187 11.31 -32.65 -2.71
C ASP A 187 11.50 -33.02 -4.18
N LYS A 188 10.94 -32.22 -5.09
CA LYS A 188 10.98 -32.42 -6.55
C LYS A 188 10.85 -31.10 -7.33
N THR A 189 11.34 -31.10 -8.56
CA THR A 189 11.34 -29.94 -9.48
C THR A 189 10.62 -30.22 -10.81
N ASP A 190 10.01 -31.39 -10.97
CA ASP A 190 9.43 -31.89 -12.23
C ASP A 190 8.47 -30.90 -12.93
N ASP A 191 7.73 -30.10 -12.15
CA ASP A 191 6.74 -29.12 -12.62
C ASP A 191 7.14 -27.66 -12.33
N ILE A 192 8.43 -27.39 -12.19
CA ILE A 192 8.97 -26.06 -11.89
C ILE A 192 9.97 -25.68 -12.99
N ARG A 193 9.81 -24.47 -13.54
CA ARG A 193 10.70 -23.95 -14.60
C ARG A 193 11.38 -22.67 -14.15
N VAL A 194 12.59 -22.44 -14.68
CA VAL A 194 13.23 -21.13 -14.59
C VAL A 194 12.29 -20.09 -15.21
N GLY A 195 12.10 -18.97 -14.51
CA GLY A 195 11.14 -17.93 -14.87
C GLY A 195 9.76 -18.05 -14.22
N ASP A 196 9.40 -19.20 -13.63
CA ASP A 196 8.13 -19.33 -12.91
C ASP A 196 8.07 -18.38 -11.72
N ARG A 197 6.95 -17.65 -11.54
CA ARG A 197 6.61 -17.01 -10.27
C ARG A 197 6.02 -18.06 -9.33
N ILE A 198 6.62 -18.17 -8.15
CA ILE A 198 6.26 -19.16 -7.13
C ILE A 198 5.95 -18.47 -5.81
N TRP A 199 5.06 -19.06 -5.04
CA TRP A 199 4.74 -18.62 -3.69
C TRP A 199 5.43 -19.52 -2.69
N ILE A 200 6.38 -18.97 -1.93
CA ILE A 200 7.03 -19.63 -0.79
C ILE A 200 6.16 -19.38 0.43
N GLU A 201 5.44 -20.41 0.88
CA GLU A 201 4.47 -20.32 1.97
C GLU A 201 4.94 -21.09 3.20
N ILE A 202 4.78 -20.48 4.37
CA ILE A 202 5.01 -21.10 5.68
C ILE A 202 3.74 -20.98 6.53
N GLN A 203 3.54 -21.97 7.39
CA GLN A 203 2.44 -22.03 8.33
C GLN A 203 2.97 -22.22 9.74
N ASP A 204 2.40 -21.47 10.69
CA ASP A 204 2.76 -21.55 12.09
C ASP A 204 2.57 -22.94 12.68
N ASP A 205 3.33 -23.22 13.73
CA ASP A 205 3.17 -24.42 14.54
C ASP A 205 2.15 -24.20 15.67
N THR A 206 1.89 -25.25 16.44
CA THR A 206 0.96 -25.17 17.58
C THR A 206 1.47 -24.30 18.72
N GLY A 207 2.77 -23.99 18.76
CA GLY A 207 3.40 -23.14 19.76
C GLY A 207 3.40 -21.65 19.41
N LYS A 208 2.82 -21.26 18.26
CA LYS A 208 2.86 -19.89 17.72
C LYS A 208 4.29 -19.37 17.48
N THR A 209 5.25 -20.26 17.20
CA THR A 209 6.66 -19.84 17.10
C THR A 209 6.93 -19.00 15.86
N LEU A 210 6.15 -19.16 14.78
CA LEU A 210 6.22 -18.27 13.62
C LEU A 210 5.65 -16.90 13.96
N LEU A 211 4.47 -16.82 14.59
CA LEU A 211 3.91 -15.54 15.01
C LEU A 211 4.90 -14.77 15.90
N ASN A 212 5.50 -15.45 16.87
CA ASN A 212 6.52 -14.86 17.73
C ASN A 212 7.74 -14.38 16.94
N TYR A 213 8.21 -15.18 15.97
CA TYR A 213 9.31 -14.81 15.08
C TYR A 213 9.00 -13.56 14.24
N LEU A 214 7.78 -13.45 13.69
CA LEU A 214 7.37 -12.28 12.91
C LEU A 214 7.38 -10.99 13.72
N TYR A 215 7.23 -11.07 15.05
CA TYR A 215 7.35 -9.93 15.97
C TYR A 215 8.74 -9.78 16.60
N SER A 216 9.77 -10.47 16.09
CA SER A 216 11.11 -10.48 16.68
C SER A 216 11.12 -10.89 18.17
N GLY A 217 10.23 -11.80 18.57
CA GLY A 217 10.11 -12.29 19.95
C GLY A 217 9.24 -11.44 20.87
N ASP A 218 8.62 -10.36 20.37
CA ASP A 218 7.84 -9.42 21.19
C ASP A 218 6.44 -9.15 20.59
N PRO A 219 5.56 -10.18 20.58
CA PRO A 219 4.25 -10.08 19.95
C PRO A 219 3.22 -9.29 20.75
N GLY A 220 3.48 -9.02 22.03
CA GLY A 220 2.45 -8.55 22.97
C GLY A 220 1.35 -9.61 23.22
N ASP A 221 0.17 -9.16 23.60
CA ASP A 221 -0.98 -10.05 23.84
C ASP A 221 -1.56 -10.58 22.52
N THR A 222 -1.53 -11.90 22.34
CA THR A 222 -2.01 -12.63 21.15
C THR A 222 -3.08 -13.68 21.46
N ASP A 223 -3.79 -13.55 22.59
CA ASP A 223 -4.75 -14.55 23.06
C ASP A 223 -5.88 -14.81 22.05
N LYS A 224 -6.27 -13.79 21.27
CA LYS A 224 -7.30 -13.93 20.22
C LYS A 224 -6.75 -14.41 18.87
N VAL A 225 -5.44 -14.59 18.73
CA VAL A 225 -4.85 -15.29 17.57
C VAL A 225 -4.91 -16.79 17.84
N THR A 226 -6.08 -17.38 17.62
CA THR A 226 -6.36 -18.78 17.99
C THR A 226 -6.08 -19.80 16.88
N LYS A 227 -5.90 -19.33 15.64
CA LYS A 227 -5.58 -20.17 14.49
C LYS A 227 -4.11 -19.96 14.08
N PRO A 228 -3.41 -21.01 13.61
CA PRO A 228 -2.06 -20.87 13.05
C PRO A 228 -2.03 -19.79 11.97
N VAL A 229 -1.06 -18.88 12.05
CA VAL A 229 -0.84 -17.90 10.98
C VAL A 229 -0.20 -18.57 9.77
N ARG A 230 -0.50 -18.05 8.58
CA ARG A 230 0.07 -18.52 7.32
C ARG A 230 0.49 -17.31 6.52
N THR A 231 1.76 -17.25 6.14
CA THR A 231 2.33 -16.13 5.40
C THR A 231 3.28 -16.65 4.34
N GLY A 232 3.64 -15.79 3.39
CA GLY A 232 4.57 -16.14 2.33
C GLY A 232 4.87 -14.94 1.46
N PHE A 233 5.83 -15.12 0.57
CA PHE A 233 6.21 -14.10 -0.41
C PHE A 233 6.34 -14.74 -1.79
N ILE A 234 6.22 -13.89 -2.82
CA ILE A 234 6.39 -14.31 -4.20
C ILE A 234 7.81 -14.03 -4.66
N SER A 235 8.36 -14.95 -5.44
CA SER A 235 9.67 -14.82 -6.08
C SER A 235 9.65 -15.57 -7.41
N ARG A 236 10.48 -15.15 -8.35
CA ARG A 236 10.76 -15.90 -9.58
C ARG A 236 11.89 -16.90 -9.38
N VAL A 237 11.75 -18.05 -10.01
CA VAL A 237 12.82 -19.06 -10.10
C VAL A 237 13.91 -18.56 -11.03
N ALA A 238 15.09 -18.27 -10.49
CA ALA A 238 16.25 -17.80 -11.25
C ALA A 238 17.11 -18.94 -11.81
N ALA A 239 17.24 -20.04 -11.06
CA ALA A 239 17.97 -21.23 -11.52
C ALA A 239 17.43 -22.51 -10.85
N ILE A 240 17.64 -23.65 -11.51
CA ILE A 240 17.33 -24.97 -10.99
C ILE A 240 18.55 -25.89 -11.20
N GLU A 241 19.04 -26.49 -10.11
CA GLU A 241 20.13 -27.46 -10.12
C GLU A 241 19.71 -28.71 -9.34
N GLY A 242 19.22 -29.72 -10.06
CA GLY A 242 18.60 -30.90 -9.44
C GLY A 242 17.38 -30.51 -8.61
N LYS A 243 17.52 -30.58 -7.28
CA LYS A 243 16.48 -30.20 -6.31
C LYS A 243 16.67 -28.81 -5.69
N ALA A 244 17.78 -28.15 -5.98
CA ALA A 244 18.04 -26.80 -5.53
C ALA A 244 17.35 -25.79 -6.47
N ILE A 245 16.68 -24.81 -5.88
CA ILE A 245 16.06 -23.68 -6.56
C ILE A 245 16.75 -22.41 -6.05
N THR A 246 17.27 -21.60 -6.96
CA THR A 246 17.74 -20.24 -6.67
C THR A 246 16.64 -19.25 -7.03
N LEU A 247 16.40 -18.30 -6.12
CA LEU A 247 15.38 -17.26 -6.20
C LEU A 247 15.94 -15.95 -6.76
N GLU A 248 15.11 -15.20 -7.49
CA GLU A 248 15.48 -13.87 -8.00
C GLU A 248 15.74 -12.87 -6.86
N ARG A 249 15.08 -13.04 -5.71
CA ARG A 249 15.20 -12.19 -4.53
C ARG A 249 15.55 -12.97 -3.26
N PRO A 250 16.16 -12.33 -2.25
CA PRO A 250 16.41 -12.96 -0.96
C PRO A 250 15.14 -13.45 -0.26
N ILE A 251 15.27 -14.54 0.49
CA ILE A 251 14.20 -15.11 1.33
C ILE A 251 13.92 -14.14 2.49
N ARG A 252 12.65 -13.78 2.69
CA ARG A 252 12.23 -12.75 3.67
C ARG A 252 12.16 -13.22 5.13
N PHE A 253 12.14 -14.52 5.37
CA PHE A 253 12.05 -15.13 6.70
C PHE A 253 12.81 -16.46 6.74
N ASP A 254 13.14 -16.94 7.93
CA ASP A 254 13.73 -18.26 8.06
C ASP A 254 12.77 -19.34 7.54
N LEU A 255 13.29 -20.34 6.85
CA LEU A 255 12.56 -21.57 6.55
C LEU A 255 12.94 -22.60 7.60
N ARG A 256 11.99 -22.93 8.48
CA ARG A 256 12.14 -23.96 9.52
C ARG A 256 11.16 -25.08 9.22
N GLN A 257 11.58 -26.33 9.38
CA GLN A 257 10.70 -27.46 9.06
C GLN A 257 9.45 -27.51 9.98
N SER A 258 9.54 -26.97 11.20
CA SER A 258 8.39 -26.80 12.10
C SER A 258 7.29 -25.90 11.51
N TRP A 259 7.63 -25.01 10.58
CA TRP A 259 6.69 -24.11 9.93
C TRP A 259 6.13 -24.63 8.60
N SER A 260 6.26 -25.94 8.36
CA SER A 260 5.68 -26.63 7.19
C SER A 260 5.90 -25.90 5.85
N PRO A 261 7.15 -25.55 5.48
CA PRO A 261 7.41 -24.72 4.32
C PRO A 261 7.05 -25.44 3.01
N THR A 262 6.32 -24.75 2.14
CA THR A 262 5.86 -25.27 0.85
C THR A 262 6.10 -24.28 -0.27
N LEU A 263 6.25 -24.83 -1.47
CA LEU A 263 6.26 -24.07 -2.71
C LEU A 263 4.92 -24.30 -3.41
N ARG A 264 4.23 -23.19 -3.71
CA ARG A 264 2.92 -23.16 -4.37
C ARG A 264 3.04 -22.41 -5.71
N PRO A 265 2.14 -22.67 -6.69
CA PRO A 265 2.09 -21.83 -7.88
C PRO A 265 1.66 -20.41 -7.50
N PHE A 266 2.27 -19.39 -8.11
CA PHE A 266 1.65 -18.06 -8.18
C PHE A 266 0.99 -17.92 -9.55
N ALA A 267 -0.30 -18.25 -9.61
CA ALA A 267 -1.09 -18.27 -10.83
C ALA A 267 -2.39 -17.46 -10.61
N PRO A 268 -2.31 -16.11 -10.66
CA PRO A 268 -3.47 -15.25 -10.57
C PRO A 268 -4.36 -15.43 -11.80
N THR A 269 -5.68 -15.41 -11.59
CA THR A 269 -6.68 -15.47 -12.68
C THR A 269 -7.07 -14.10 -13.21
N VAL A 270 -6.78 -13.05 -12.44
CA VAL A 270 -6.98 -11.64 -12.84
C VAL A 270 -5.70 -10.88 -12.50
N SER A 271 -5.14 -10.27 -13.53
CA SER A 271 -3.97 -9.40 -13.51
C SER A 271 -4.08 -8.37 -14.62
N GLU A 272 -3.17 -7.40 -14.68
CA GLU A 272 -3.14 -6.39 -15.76
C GLU A 272 -4.44 -5.57 -15.84
N VAL A 273 -5.06 -5.30 -14.69
CA VAL A 273 -6.27 -4.47 -14.60
C VAL A 273 -5.93 -3.09 -14.07
N GLY A 274 -6.31 -2.06 -14.83
CA GLY A 274 -6.05 -0.66 -14.50
C GLY A 274 -7.32 0.16 -14.32
N ILE A 275 -7.36 1.01 -13.29
CA ILE A 275 -8.40 2.04 -13.13
C ILE A 275 -7.70 3.40 -13.15
N GLU A 276 -7.90 4.20 -14.20
CA GLU A 276 -7.07 5.40 -14.37
C GLU A 276 -7.77 6.62 -14.95
N ASN A 277 -7.21 7.80 -14.62
CA ASN A 277 -7.59 9.10 -15.17
C ASN A 277 -9.08 9.45 -14.98
N LEU A 278 -9.64 9.25 -13.79
CA LEU A 278 -11.05 9.52 -13.51
C LEU A 278 -11.28 9.92 -12.05
N ALA A 279 -12.48 10.38 -11.73
CA ALA A 279 -12.88 10.68 -10.37
C ALA A 279 -14.09 9.87 -9.92
N PHE A 280 -14.22 9.68 -8.61
CA PHE A 280 -15.41 9.20 -7.92
C PHE A 280 -16.02 10.33 -7.11
N GLU A 281 -17.34 10.51 -7.23
CA GLU A 281 -18.10 11.47 -6.45
C GLU A 281 -19.23 10.76 -5.70
N PHE A 282 -19.11 10.74 -4.37
CA PHE A 282 -20.16 10.28 -3.47
C PHE A 282 -20.97 11.47 -2.90
N PRO A 283 -22.18 11.22 -2.35
CA PRO A 283 -23.03 12.27 -1.82
C PRO A 283 -22.32 13.03 -0.69
N ASN A 284 -22.42 14.36 -0.70
CA ASN A 284 -21.95 15.18 0.40
C ASN A 284 -22.94 15.10 1.57
N GLN A 285 -22.77 14.10 2.43
CA GLN A 285 -23.55 13.87 3.64
C GLN A 285 -22.64 13.86 4.87
N PRO A 286 -23.12 14.23 6.06
CA PRO A 286 -22.34 14.10 7.29
C PRO A 286 -21.73 12.71 7.42
N TYR A 287 -20.51 12.63 7.97
CA TYR A 287 -19.97 11.35 8.40
C TYR A 287 -20.58 11.01 9.77
N GLU A 288 -21.25 9.87 9.88
CA GLU A 288 -21.96 9.46 11.11
C GLU A 288 -21.04 8.74 12.12
N GLY A 289 -19.75 8.67 11.81
CA GLY A 289 -18.70 8.15 12.68
C GLY A 289 -18.40 6.66 12.51
N HIS A 290 -17.44 6.18 13.29
CA HIS A 290 -16.85 4.84 13.15
C HIS A 290 -17.88 3.70 13.19
N PHE A 291 -17.78 2.78 12.21
CA PHE A 291 -18.61 1.57 12.03
C PHE A 291 -20.07 1.86 11.65
N THR A 292 -20.36 3.05 11.12
CA THR A 292 -21.68 3.41 10.60
C THR A 292 -21.75 3.37 9.08
N GLU A 293 -20.64 3.04 8.42
CA GLU A 293 -20.52 3.10 6.96
C GLU A 293 -21.44 2.08 6.30
N LEU A 294 -22.12 2.52 5.24
CA LEU A 294 -22.97 1.66 4.41
C LEU A 294 -22.29 1.33 3.06
N GLY A 295 -21.11 1.91 2.81
CA GLY A 295 -20.25 1.54 1.71
C GLY A 295 -20.29 2.52 0.55
N HIS A 296 -20.13 3.81 0.80
CA HIS A 296 -19.64 4.73 -0.23
C HIS A 296 -18.15 4.48 -0.51
N ASN A 297 -17.83 3.32 -1.08
CA ASN A 297 -16.47 2.83 -1.30
C ASN A 297 -16.10 2.85 -2.78
N ALA A 298 -14.95 3.42 -3.15
CA ALA A 298 -14.64 3.63 -4.58
C ALA A 298 -14.17 2.35 -5.28
N ILE A 299 -13.03 1.80 -4.87
CA ILE A 299 -12.35 0.73 -5.59
C ILE A 299 -12.02 -0.42 -4.62
N ALA A 300 -12.26 -1.65 -5.05
CA ALA A 300 -11.77 -2.84 -4.36
C ALA A 300 -11.06 -3.80 -5.31
N PHE A 301 -9.87 -4.23 -4.93
CA PHE A 301 -9.12 -5.32 -5.56
C PHE A 301 -9.17 -6.54 -4.66
N GLY A 302 -9.64 -7.67 -5.17
CA GLY A 302 -9.78 -8.93 -4.44
C GLY A 302 -9.03 -10.07 -5.09
N THR A 303 -7.91 -10.49 -4.51
CA THR A 303 -7.10 -11.64 -4.97
C THR A 303 -6.64 -11.49 -6.43
N VAL A 304 -5.98 -10.37 -6.73
CA VAL A 304 -5.46 -9.99 -8.04
C VAL A 304 -3.94 -9.79 -7.97
N SER A 305 -3.27 -9.71 -9.12
CA SER A 305 -1.86 -9.31 -9.16
C SER A 305 -1.58 -8.27 -10.23
N ASP A 306 -0.51 -7.48 -10.05
CA ASP A 306 0.00 -6.60 -11.10
C ASP A 306 -1.10 -5.64 -11.65
N CYS A 307 -2.03 -5.24 -10.79
CA CYS A 307 -3.09 -4.28 -11.10
C CYS A 307 -2.69 -2.88 -10.66
N TRP A 308 -3.33 -1.85 -11.21
CA TRP A 308 -3.02 -0.47 -10.82
C TRP A 308 -4.24 0.44 -10.71
N VAL A 309 -4.04 1.50 -9.92
CA VAL A 309 -4.90 2.69 -9.90
C VAL A 309 -4.00 3.89 -10.16
N ARG A 310 -4.30 4.72 -11.17
CA ARG A 310 -3.45 5.86 -11.54
C ARG A 310 -4.24 7.12 -11.80
N ASN A 311 -3.84 8.24 -11.20
CA ASN A 311 -4.46 9.56 -11.42
C ASN A 311 -5.97 9.53 -11.14
N VAL A 312 -6.32 9.17 -9.90
CA VAL A 312 -7.70 9.01 -9.45
C VAL A 312 -7.99 9.93 -8.28
N ARG A 313 -9.11 10.66 -8.36
CA ARG A 313 -9.64 11.46 -7.26
C ARG A 313 -10.89 10.82 -6.67
N ILE A 314 -10.98 10.75 -5.35
CA ILE A 314 -12.14 10.21 -4.63
C ILE A 314 -12.65 11.29 -3.68
N SER A 315 -13.92 11.69 -3.86
CA SER A 315 -14.56 12.74 -3.07
C SER A 315 -15.71 12.19 -2.22
N ASN A 316 -15.73 12.57 -0.93
CA ASN A 316 -16.80 12.28 0.04
C ASN A 316 -17.04 10.77 0.32
N CYS A 317 -16.01 9.93 0.18
CA CYS A 317 -16.17 8.49 0.40
C CYS A 317 -16.37 8.14 1.88
N ASP A 318 -17.00 6.99 2.14
CA ASP A 318 -16.82 6.26 3.39
C ASP A 318 -15.45 5.58 3.40
N SER A 319 -15.04 4.98 2.28
CA SER A 319 -13.69 4.45 2.10
C SER A 319 -13.16 4.64 0.68
N GLY A 320 -11.85 4.88 0.54
CA GLY A 320 -11.22 5.08 -0.77
C GLY A 320 -11.00 3.75 -1.49
N ILE A 321 -9.90 3.07 -1.19
CA ILE A 321 -9.44 1.90 -1.95
C ILE A 321 -9.07 0.74 -1.03
N PHE A 322 -9.67 -0.43 -1.26
CA PHE A 322 -9.29 -1.68 -0.59
C PHE A 322 -8.47 -2.58 -1.51
N VAL A 323 -7.20 -2.85 -1.18
CA VAL A 323 -6.33 -3.72 -1.98
C VAL A 323 -6.05 -5.03 -1.25
N ALA A 324 -6.69 -6.11 -1.68
CA ALA A 324 -6.36 -7.49 -1.29
C ALA A 324 -5.63 -8.23 -2.44
N GLY A 325 -4.60 -7.59 -3.01
CA GLY A 325 -3.79 -8.09 -4.13
C GLY A 325 -2.30 -8.25 -3.79
N VAL A 326 -1.51 -8.65 -4.79
CA VAL A 326 -0.04 -8.66 -4.71
C VAL A 326 0.55 -7.85 -5.87
N PHE A 327 1.62 -7.09 -5.64
CA PHE A 327 2.28 -6.29 -6.70
C PHE A 327 1.38 -5.26 -7.37
N CYS A 328 0.38 -4.74 -6.65
CA CYS A 328 -0.45 -3.66 -7.17
C CYS A 328 0.21 -2.31 -6.94
N THR A 329 0.09 -1.37 -7.89
CA THR A 329 0.60 0.00 -7.76
C THR A 329 -0.54 1.01 -7.77
N LEU A 330 -0.58 1.88 -6.76
CA LEU A 330 -1.49 3.00 -6.65
C LEU A 330 -0.64 4.27 -6.76
N ASP A 331 -0.91 5.09 -7.78
CA ASP A 331 -0.12 6.27 -8.13
C ASP A 331 -1.03 7.47 -8.39
N GLU A 332 -0.62 8.66 -7.96
CA GLU A 332 -1.39 9.90 -8.14
C GLU A 332 -2.82 9.83 -7.57
N ILE A 333 -2.94 9.44 -6.30
CA ILE A 333 -4.23 9.29 -5.60
C ILE A 333 -4.56 10.54 -4.81
N VAL A 334 -5.73 11.13 -5.06
CA VAL A 334 -6.26 12.25 -4.28
C VAL A 334 -7.52 11.81 -3.54
N ILE A 335 -7.57 12.01 -2.22
CA ILE A 335 -8.80 11.83 -1.45
C ILE A 335 -9.17 13.18 -0.83
N ASP A 336 -10.39 13.63 -1.08
CA ASP A 336 -10.93 14.86 -0.51
C ASP A 336 -12.36 14.68 0.01
N SER A 337 -12.80 15.63 0.84
CA SER A 337 -14.13 15.57 1.43
C SER A 337 -14.64 16.96 1.75
N ARG A 338 -15.94 17.15 1.52
CA ARG A 338 -16.72 18.30 1.99
C ARG A 338 -17.75 17.90 3.05
N ARG A 339 -17.72 16.63 3.48
CA ARG A 339 -18.60 16.09 4.52
C ARG A 339 -18.34 16.81 5.82
N SER A 340 -19.39 16.99 6.62
CA SER A 340 -19.22 17.37 8.01
C SER A 340 -18.51 16.24 8.76
N GLU A 341 -17.42 16.59 9.45
CA GLU A 341 -16.58 15.63 10.16
C GLU A 341 -17.23 15.16 11.47
N PHE A 342 -16.97 13.90 11.83
CA PHE A 342 -17.23 13.35 13.15
C PHE A 342 -15.89 13.12 13.84
N GLU A 343 -15.71 13.75 15.01
CA GLU A 343 -14.47 13.67 15.80
C GLU A 343 -13.19 13.95 14.97
N GLY A 344 -13.28 14.90 14.03
CA GLY A 344 -12.14 15.33 13.19
C GLY A 344 -11.83 14.39 12.02
N THR A 345 -12.74 13.47 11.68
CA THR A 345 -12.62 12.57 10.52
C THR A 345 -13.84 12.68 9.62
N SER A 346 -13.65 12.50 8.30
CA SER A 346 -14.73 12.63 7.31
C SER A 346 -15.12 11.32 6.63
N GLY A 347 -14.48 10.21 7.03
CA GLY A 347 -14.69 8.87 6.51
C GLY A 347 -13.87 7.85 7.29
N HIS A 348 -13.91 6.59 6.86
CA HIS A 348 -13.37 5.46 7.58
C HIS A 348 -11.97 5.04 7.10
N HIS A 349 -11.83 4.49 5.88
CA HIS A 349 -10.54 4.04 5.34
C HIS A 349 -10.10 4.85 4.12
N GLY A 350 -8.86 5.35 4.09
CA GLY A 350 -8.29 5.96 2.89
C GLY A 350 -7.87 4.89 1.88
N VAL A 351 -6.74 4.23 2.14
CA VAL A 351 -6.22 3.12 1.35
C VAL A 351 -5.78 1.99 2.27
N SER A 352 -6.15 0.75 1.95
CA SER A 352 -5.55 -0.44 2.54
C SER A 352 -4.75 -1.24 1.51
N LEU A 353 -3.64 -1.83 1.94
CA LEU A 353 -2.71 -2.53 1.05
C LEU A 353 -2.64 -4.03 1.35
N GLY A 354 -2.31 -4.80 0.31
CA GLY A 354 -2.11 -6.25 0.37
C GLY A 354 -0.65 -6.59 0.65
N ARG A 355 0.02 -7.27 -0.29
CA ARG A 355 1.44 -7.65 -0.16
C ARG A 355 2.28 -7.17 -1.31
N ASP A 356 3.50 -6.72 -1.01
CA ASP A 356 4.42 -6.16 -2.00
C ASP A 356 3.71 -5.12 -2.91
N CYS A 357 2.75 -4.36 -2.38
CA CYS A 357 2.03 -3.30 -3.10
C CYS A 357 2.70 -1.93 -2.87
N LEU A 358 2.60 -1.06 -3.88
CA LEU A 358 3.15 0.29 -3.87
C LEU A 358 2.03 1.33 -3.84
N LEU A 359 2.06 2.24 -2.87
CA LEU A 359 1.29 3.48 -2.87
C LEU A 359 2.28 4.64 -3.01
N GLU A 360 2.17 5.42 -4.08
CA GLU A 360 3.01 6.59 -4.30
C GLU A 360 2.25 7.83 -4.80
N ASN A 361 2.86 8.99 -4.61
CA ASN A 361 2.39 10.28 -5.13
C ASN A 361 0.94 10.61 -4.74
N PHE A 362 0.59 10.45 -3.47
CA PHE A 362 -0.78 10.68 -2.99
C PHE A 362 -0.95 12.01 -2.23
N ASP A 363 -2.17 12.54 -2.21
CA ASP A 363 -2.56 13.77 -1.52
C ASP A 363 -3.89 13.58 -0.80
N PHE A 364 -3.85 13.28 0.50
CA PHE A 364 -5.05 13.13 1.33
C PHE A 364 -5.42 14.49 1.94
N ARG A 365 -6.34 15.17 1.27
CA ARG A 365 -6.82 16.53 1.62
C ARG A 365 -7.93 16.52 2.68
N THR A 366 -8.16 15.36 3.26
CA THR A 366 -9.05 15.12 4.37
C THR A 366 -8.42 14.05 5.25
N HIS A 367 -8.98 13.88 6.44
CA HIS A 367 -8.49 12.92 7.42
C HIS A 367 -9.58 11.86 7.65
N LEU A 368 -9.20 10.60 7.49
CA LEU A 368 -10.07 9.45 7.72
C LEU A 368 -9.66 8.78 9.03
N ILE A 369 -10.54 7.94 9.60
CA ILE A 369 -10.20 7.19 10.82
C ILE A 369 -8.91 6.37 10.63
N HIS A 370 -8.79 5.74 9.47
CA HIS A 370 -7.67 4.92 9.03
C HIS A 370 -7.19 5.40 7.65
N ASP A 371 -6.23 6.31 7.59
CA ASP A 371 -5.78 6.87 6.31
C ASP A 371 -5.07 5.79 5.48
N ILE A 372 -4.03 5.16 6.05
CA ILE A 372 -3.22 4.18 5.34
C ILE A 372 -3.11 2.91 6.18
N THR A 373 -3.78 1.85 5.73
CA THR A 373 -3.90 0.59 6.48
C THR A 373 -2.98 -0.51 5.93
N VAL A 374 -2.22 -1.12 6.83
CA VAL A 374 -1.58 -2.44 6.64
C VAL A 374 -2.00 -3.35 7.79
N SER A 375 -2.32 -4.61 7.53
CA SER A 375 -3.03 -5.45 8.49
C SER A 375 -2.62 -6.93 8.36
N TYR A 376 -3.19 -7.85 9.14
CA TYR A 376 -3.26 -9.30 8.84
C TYR A 376 -2.13 -9.95 8.00
N LEU A 377 -0.86 -9.84 8.43
CA LEU A 377 0.32 -10.41 7.74
C LEU A 377 0.67 -9.75 6.40
N ASP A 378 0.13 -8.57 6.13
CA ASP A 378 0.49 -7.67 5.03
C ASP A 378 1.94 -7.23 5.23
N MET A 379 2.72 -7.38 4.18
CA MET A 379 4.17 -7.18 4.24
C MET A 379 4.71 -6.65 2.92
N GLY A 380 5.92 -6.10 2.99
CA GLY A 380 6.69 -5.72 1.81
C GLY A 380 6.13 -4.51 1.07
N ASN A 381 5.07 -3.90 1.59
CA ASN A 381 4.44 -2.75 0.98
C ASN A 381 5.33 -1.52 1.14
N VAL A 382 5.24 -0.63 0.16
CA VAL A 382 5.91 0.67 0.18
C VAL A 382 4.86 1.76 0.02
N ILE A 383 4.92 2.74 0.92
CA ILE A 383 4.08 3.93 0.93
C ILE A 383 5.02 5.12 0.86
N LYS A 384 4.99 5.89 -0.23
CA LYS A 384 6.01 6.90 -0.49
C LYS A 384 5.54 8.15 -1.21
N ASN A 385 6.34 9.21 -1.11
CA ASN A 385 6.18 10.45 -1.89
C ASN A 385 4.78 11.07 -1.80
N GLY A 386 4.10 10.92 -0.66
CA GLY A 386 2.75 11.41 -0.47
C GLY A 386 2.63 12.35 0.73
N ARG A 387 1.46 12.97 0.82
CA ARG A 387 1.13 13.88 1.91
C ARG A 387 -0.31 13.74 2.37
N GLY A 388 -0.59 14.22 3.57
CA GLY A 388 -1.96 14.43 4.04
C GLY A 388 -2.05 15.47 5.13
N THR A 389 -3.28 15.75 5.57
CA THR A 389 -3.53 16.79 6.59
C THR A 389 -3.08 16.38 7.99
N ASN A 390 -3.19 15.08 8.32
CA ASN A 390 -2.79 14.49 9.60
C ASN A 390 -2.75 12.95 9.48
N LEU A 391 -1.89 12.43 8.60
CA LEU A 391 -1.91 11.01 8.20
C LEU A 391 -1.76 10.05 9.39
N SER A 392 -2.59 9.01 9.40
CA SER A 392 -2.44 7.85 10.27
C SER A 392 -1.84 6.64 9.54
N PHE A 393 -0.78 6.05 10.13
CA PHE A 393 -0.17 4.81 9.65
C PHE A 393 -0.80 3.62 10.37
N ASP A 394 -2.03 3.31 9.98
CA ASP A 394 -2.86 2.29 10.62
C ASP A 394 -2.30 0.88 10.42
N HIS A 395 -1.56 0.40 11.43
CA HIS A 395 -1.13 -0.98 11.52
C HIS A 395 -2.19 -1.79 12.28
N HIS A 396 -3.13 -2.36 11.55
CA HIS A 396 -4.39 -2.89 12.07
C HIS A 396 -4.27 -4.30 12.68
N LYS A 397 -3.12 -4.56 13.36
CA LYS A 397 -2.74 -5.76 14.12
C LYS A 397 -2.62 -7.06 13.31
N LYS A 398 -2.26 -8.13 14.02
CA LYS A 398 -1.97 -9.48 13.50
C LYS A 398 -0.78 -9.49 12.54
N ALA A 399 0.33 -9.00 13.07
CA ALA A 399 1.66 -9.00 12.49
C ALA A 399 1.77 -8.46 11.06
N PRO A 400 1.39 -7.20 10.76
CA PRO A 400 1.93 -6.51 9.59
C PRO A 400 3.42 -6.22 9.82
N TYR A 401 4.31 -6.70 8.95
CA TYR A 401 5.78 -6.66 9.12
C TYR A 401 6.48 -6.21 7.83
N GLU A 402 7.70 -5.69 7.95
CA GLU A 402 8.49 -5.25 6.78
C GLU A 402 7.70 -4.36 5.80
N ASN A 403 6.97 -3.37 6.30
CA ASN A 403 6.35 -2.32 5.48
C ASN A 403 7.16 -1.02 5.60
N LEU A 404 7.28 -0.28 4.51
CA LEU A 404 8.05 0.97 4.42
C LEU A 404 7.10 2.17 4.24
N PHE A 405 7.26 3.16 5.11
CA PHE A 405 6.68 4.50 4.97
C PHE A 405 7.85 5.46 4.73
N CYS A 406 7.90 6.11 3.56
CA CYS A 406 9.11 6.78 3.09
C CYS A 406 8.85 8.13 2.40
N ASN A 407 9.60 9.17 2.75
CA ASN A 407 9.50 10.50 2.12
C ASN A 407 8.06 11.05 2.16
N LEU A 408 7.47 11.07 3.35
CA LEU A 408 6.08 11.47 3.56
C LEU A 408 6.03 12.82 4.28
N ASP A 409 4.98 13.58 3.99
CA ASP A 409 4.54 14.71 4.81
C ASP A 409 3.22 14.35 5.48
N VAL A 410 3.25 14.05 6.77
CA VAL A 410 2.06 13.60 7.49
C VAL A 410 1.18 14.77 7.96
N GLY A 411 1.54 16.02 7.64
CA GLY A 411 0.83 17.21 8.07
C GLY A 411 1.00 17.44 9.57
N LEU A 412 -0.10 17.61 10.31
CA LEU A 412 -0.04 17.90 11.75
C LEU A 412 0.76 16.86 12.53
N GLY A 413 0.67 15.57 12.14
CA GLY A 413 1.46 14.49 12.72
C GLY A 413 1.02 14.02 14.11
N THR A 414 -0.14 14.44 14.60
CA THR A 414 -0.67 13.95 15.89
C THR A 414 -1.20 12.52 15.81
N ASP A 415 -1.55 12.06 14.60
CA ASP A 415 -2.15 10.74 14.38
C ASP A 415 -1.26 9.72 13.66
N MET A 416 0.03 10.03 13.46
CA MET A 416 0.99 9.14 12.80
C MET A 416 0.95 7.71 13.36
N TRP A 417 0.79 7.58 14.67
CA TRP A 417 0.72 6.30 15.39
C TRP A 417 -0.70 5.85 15.78
N ARG A 418 -1.75 6.53 15.28
CA ARG A 418 -3.13 6.11 15.52
C ARG A 418 -3.42 4.86 14.69
N CYS A 419 -3.81 3.79 15.37
CA CYS A 419 -4.11 2.51 14.72
C CYS A 419 -5.40 1.91 15.29
N GLY A 420 -6.12 1.20 14.42
CA GLY A 420 -7.22 0.32 14.76
C GLY A 420 -6.75 -1.10 15.11
N GLY A 421 -7.68 -2.04 15.05
CA GLY A 421 -7.43 -3.46 15.33
C GLY A 421 -8.03 -3.94 16.64
N GLY A 422 -8.51 -5.18 16.61
CA GLY A 422 -9.11 -5.83 17.78
C GLY A 422 -8.10 -6.03 18.93
N ALA A 423 -8.59 -6.02 20.16
CA ALA A 423 -7.78 -6.35 21.34
C ALA A 423 -7.17 -7.76 21.24
N SER A 424 -5.99 -7.95 21.86
CA SER A 424 -5.34 -9.28 21.97
C SER A 424 -4.99 -9.96 20.64
N LEU A 425 -4.73 -9.17 19.60
CA LEU A 425 -4.27 -9.63 18.27
C LEU A 425 -2.80 -9.30 17.99
N GLY A 426 -2.02 -9.11 19.05
CA GLY A 426 -0.63 -8.68 19.03
C GLY A 426 -0.46 -7.16 19.02
N LYS A 427 0.81 -6.73 18.97
CA LYS A 427 1.19 -5.34 18.69
C LYS A 427 0.72 -4.90 17.31
N HIS A 428 0.62 -3.59 17.09
CA HIS A 428 0.15 -3.03 15.82
C HIS A 428 1.11 -3.36 14.67
N CYS A 429 2.38 -2.98 14.78
CA CYS A 429 3.47 -3.29 13.88
C CYS A 429 4.30 -4.48 14.38
N ALA A 430 4.78 -5.30 13.45
CA ALA A 430 5.70 -6.40 13.71
C ALA A 430 7.12 -6.07 13.22
N ALA A 431 7.98 -7.07 13.06
CA ALA A 431 9.40 -6.86 12.85
C ALA A 431 9.71 -5.96 11.63
N ARG A 432 10.72 -5.10 11.80
CA ARG A 432 11.35 -4.34 10.70
C ARG A 432 10.40 -3.42 9.92
N GLY A 433 9.28 -3.02 10.51
CA GLY A 433 8.54 -1.85 10.05
C GLY A 433 9.49 -0.64 9.98
N THR A 434 9.49 0.06 8.86
CA THR A 434 10.50 1.09 8.56
C THR A 434 9.81 2.41 8.24
N PHE A 435 10.17 3.46 8.97
CA PHE A 435 9.69 4.82 8.81
C PHE A 435 10.89 5.70 8.47
N TRP A 436 10.86 6.31 7.29
CA TRP A 436 12.03 6.91 6.67
C TRP A 436 11.69 8.29 6.09
N CYS A 437 12.46 9.33 6.43
CA CYS A 437 12.25 10.69 5.89
C CYS A 437 10.78 11.17 6.08
N ILE A 438 10.31 11.26 7.33
CA ILE A 438 8.94 11.66 7.65
C ILE A 438 8.92 13.10 8.17
N ARG A 439 8.26 13.99 7.44
CA ARG A 439 8.00 15.39 7.80
C ARG A 439 6.66 15.51 8.52
N SER A 440 6.60 16.40 9.50
CA SER A 440 5.38 16.77 10.23
C SER A 440 5.54 18.14 10.88
N ASP A 441 4.42 18.78 11.24
CA ASP A 441 4.42 20.02 12.03
C ASP A 441 4.82 19.77 13.50
N MET A 442 4.47 18.60 14.03
CA MET A 442 4.78 18.20 15.41
C MET A 442 5.95 17.23 15.47
N ASP A 443 6.75 17.33 16.53
CA ASP A 443 7.80 16.36 16.81
C ASP A 443 7.23 14.95 17.05
N GLN A 444 7.89 13.98 16.43
CA GLN A 444 7.63 12.56 16.58
C GLN A 444 8.63 11.95 17.55
N THR A 445 8.17 10.95 18.29
CA THR A 445 8.99 10.18 19.22
C THR A 445 8.90 8.70 18.87
N TRP A 446 9.74 7.89 19.51
CA TRP A 446 9.56 6.44 19.45
C TRP A 446 8.13 6.06 19.90
N PRO A 447 7.40 5.23 19.13
CA PRO A 447 6.00 4.95 19.43
C PRO A 447 5.84 4.18 20.74
N ARG A 448 4.62 4.20 21.28
CA ARG A 448 4.29 3.51 22.54
C ARG A 448 4.61 2.02 22.46
N ALA A 449 4.91 1.39 23.60
CA ALA A 449 5.36 -0.01 23.67
C ALA A 449 4.40 -1.04 23.03
N ASN A 450 3.09 -0.72 22.95
CA ASN A 450 2.09 -1.56 22.30
C ASN A 450 2.03 -1.41 20.76
N PHE A 451 2.76 -0.45 20.19
CA PHE A 451 2.83 -0.24 18.75
C PHE A 451 3.62 -1.35 18.06
N GLY A 452 4.89 -1.55 18.39
CA GLY A 452 5.72 -2.58 17.75
C GLY A 452 6.96 -2.96 18.56
N PRO A 453 7.74 -3.95 18.09
CA PRO A 453 8.98 -4.40 18.73
C PRO A 453 10.14 -3.44 18.45
N ASP A 454 11.20 -3.48 19.25
CA ASP A 454 12.38 -2.61 19.08
C ASP A 454 13.12 -2.82 17.73
N SER A 455 12.88 -3.95 17.05
CA SER A 455 13.41 -4.23 15.70
C SER A 455 12.84 -3.35 14.57
N MET A 456 11.98 -2.37 14.86
CA MET A 456 11.55 -1.34 13.90
C MET A 456 12.68 -0.37 13.56
N ASN A 457 12.57 0.34 12.44
CA ASN A 457 13.56 1.32 12.00
C ASN A 457 12.88 2.69 11.87
N LEU A 458 13.34 3.70 12.60
CA LEU A 458 12.91 5.08 12.46
C LEU A 458 14.15 5.90 12.05
N VAL A 459 14.14 6.44 10.83
CA VAL A 459 15.28 7.14 10.25
C VAL A 459 14.81 8.45 9.63
N GLY A 460 15.26 9.56 10.21
CA GLY A 460 14.90 10.90 9.77
C GLY A 460 13.42 11.21 9.86
N VAL A 461 12.92 11.27 11.09
CA VAL A 461 11.59 11.80 11.41
C VAL A 461 11.75 13.19 12.01
N GLN A 462 10.79 14.09 11.81
CA GLN A 462 10.75 15.36 12.53
C GLN A 462 10.75 15.08 14.04
N THR A 463 11.78 15.52 14.77
CA THR A 463 11.92 15.20 16.20
C THR A 463 12.90 16.13 16.90
N GLY A 464 12.67 16.35 18.20
CA GLY A 464 13.64 16.92 19.13
C GLY A 464 14.42 15.87 19.95
N GLU A 465 14.15 14.57 19.76
CA GLU A 465 14.87 13.48 20.46
C GLU A 465 16.27 13.27 19.88
N SER A 466 17.18 12.70 20.68
CA SER A 466 18.53 12.35 20.20
C SER A 466 18.57 10.97 19.56
N THR A 467 19.49 10.78 18.61
CA THR A 467 19.77 9.47 17.99
C THR A 467 20.01 8.37 19.03
N GLN A 468 19.36 7.22 18.82
CA GLN A 468 19.55 5.97 19.57
C GLN A 468 19.73 4.83 18.57
N ILE A 469 20.96 4.30 18.46
CA ILE A 469 21.29 3.21 17.55
C ILE A 469 21.75 2.00 18.38
N ASP A 470 20.87 1.02 18.52
CA ASP A 470 21.17 -0.29 19.09
C ASP A 470 20.87 -1.37 18.04
N PRO A 471 21.88 -2.10 17.54
CA PRO A 471 21.69 -3.18 16.57
C PRO A 471 20.70 -4.25 17.02
N ASP A 472 20.67 -4.56 18.32
CA ASP A 472 19.80 -5.57 18.93
C ASP A 472 18.53 -4.97 19.55
N GLY A 473 18.44 -3.64 19.57
CA GLY A 473 17.34 -2.87 20.15
C GLY A 473 16.81 -1.81 19.18
N ARG A 474 16.46 -0.65 19.74
CA ARG A 474 15.86 0.47 18.99
C ARG A 474 16.85 1.05 17.99
N TRP A 475 16.33 1.31 16.80
CA TRP A 475 17.05 2.04 15.77
C TRP A 475 16.30 3.32 15.42
N PHE A 476 16.77 4.41 16.01
CA PHE A 476 16.24 5.76 15.87
C PHE A 476 17.36 6.71 15.45
N GLU A 477 17.41 7.07 14.18
CA GLU A 477 18.35 8.06 13.65
C GLU A 477 17.64 9.42 13.59
N ALA A 478 17.95 10.30 14.54
CA ALA A 478 17.43 11.66 14.62
C ALA A 478 18.15 12.57 13.60
N ILE A 479 17.82 12.37 12.32
CA ILE A 479 18.31 13.16 11.19
C ILE A 479 17.17 14.09 10.77
N PRO A 480 17.38 15.40 10.57
CA PRO A 480 16.32 16.24 10.00
C PRO A 480 15.84 15.66 8.65
N PRO A 481 14.53 15.41 8.46
CA PRO A 481 14.02 14.77 7.24
C PRO A 481 14.48 15.45 5.94
N GLU A 482 14.64 16.77 5.95
CA GLU A 482 15.11 17.60 4.84
C GLU A 482 16.61 17.44 4.53
N GLU A 483 17.40 16.93 5.47
CA GLU A 483 18.85 16.69 5.30
C GLU A 483 19.17 15.22 4.97
N LEU A 484 18.22 14.29 5.21
CA LEU A 484 18.42 12.86 4.99
C LEU A 484 18.56 12.51 3.50
N GLN A 485 19.61 11.75 3.17
CA GLN A 485 19.83 11.19 1.84
C GLN A 485 20.14 9.68 1.88
N PRO A 486 19.51 8.86 1.02
CA PRO A 486 18.41 9.23 0.13
C PRO A 486 17.13 9.55 0.93
N ALA A 487 16.35 10.53 0.49
CA ALA A 487 15.02 10.78 1.06
C ALA A 487 14.06 9.63 0.74
N ASP A 488 14.18 9.07 -0.46
CA ASP A 488 13.38 7.97 -0.98
C ASP A 488 14.19 6.66 -0.98
N LEU A 489 14.12 5.93 0.13
CA LEU A 489 14.84 4.67 0.32
C LEU A 489 14.44 3.62 -0.72
N HIS A 490 13.15 3.51 -1.05
CA HIS A 490 12.68 2.54 -2.04
C HIS A 490 13.31 2.79 -3.41
N ALA A 491 13.33 4.05 -3.87
CA ALA A 491 13.95 4.39 -5.15
C ALA A 491 15.44 4.04 -5.16
N ALA A 492 16.17 4.35 -4.08
CA ALA A 492 17.60 4.02 -3.98
C ALA A 492 17.85 2.50 -3.94
N GLN A 493 17.00 1.73 -3.26
CA GLN A 493 17.07 0.27 -3.28
C GLN A 493 16.79 -0.31 -4.67
N LEU A 494 15.77 0.23 -5.37
CA LEU A 494 15.41 -0.16 -6.72
C LEU A 494 16.52 0.14 -7.73
N GLU A 495 17.08 1.35 -7.68
CA GLU A 495 18.23 1.77 -8.49
C GLU A 495 19.42 0.83 -8.30
N ARG A 496 19.78 0.55 -7.03
CA ARG A 496 20.85 -0.40 -6.70
C ARG A 496 20.56 -1.81 -7.22
N ARG A 497 19.33 -2.30 -7.09
CA ARG A 497 18.94 -3.64 -7.57
C ARG A 497 19.06 -3.74 -9.09
N LEU A 498 18.54 -2.74 -9.81
CA LEU A 498 18.50 -2.73 -11.27
C LEU A 498 19.82 -2.28 -11.91
N GLY A 499 20.76 -1.77 -11.11
CA GLY A 499 22.06 -1.30 -11.57
C GLY A 499 21.97 -0.07 -12.49
N ARG A 500 20.98 0.79 -12.24
CA ARG A 500 20.73 2.01 -13.03
C ARG A 500 21.27 3.25 -12.36
#